data_AF-A0A8C3R3S4-F1
#
_entry.id   AF-A0A8C3R3S4-F1
#
_cell.length_a   1.000
_cell.length_b   1.000
_cell.length_c   1.000
_cell.angle_alpha   90.00
_cell.angle_beta   90.00
_cell.angle_gamma   90.00
#
_symmetry.space_group_name_H-M   'P 1'
#
loop_
_entity.id
_entity.type
_entity.pdbx_description
1 polymer ?
#
loop_
_entity_poly.entity_id
_entity_poly.type
_entity_poly.pdbx_seq_one_letter_code
_entity_poly.pdbx_strand_id
1 'polypeptide(L)'
;MALRGAVRAARGRWARPLSSAGTPVGTPVGTPAGTGDTIYALSSAPGRCGVAVIRASGPGSRGALQSLTGTPKIPPPRVMALRRIRDPHSAETLDRGLVVWFPGPRSFTGEDCAELHVHGGPAVVSGVLQALGRVPGLRPAEPGEFTLRAFRHGKLDLTAAEGLRDLIGAHTEAQRRQALRHMEGELGRLCQRWSHTLTQVGSAGPGAGKN
;
A
#
# COMPACT_ATOMS: atom_id res chain seq x y z
N MET A 1 -10.71 -45.87 39.74
CA MET A 1 -11.25 -45.64 38.38
C MET A 1 -10.25 -44.77 37.61
N ALA A 2 -9.05 -45.28 37.33
CA ALA A 2 -8.74 -46.12 36.16
C ALA A 2 -8.65 -45.32 34.84
N LEU A 3 -7.54 -44.59 34.65
CA LEU A 3 -7.11 -44.14 33.32
C LEU A 3 -6.74 -45.36 32.45
N ARG A 4 -6.95 -45.27 31.13
CA ARG A 4 -6.60 -46.30 30.13
C ARG A 4 -5.53 -45.80 29.15
N GLY A 5 -4.68 -46.71 28.66
CA GLY A 5 -3.66 -46.51 27.61
C GLY A 5 -2.25 -46.26 28.20
N ALA A 6 -1.34 -47.24 28.35
CA ALA A 6 -0.83 -48.26 27.41
C ALA A 6 -0.10 -47.60 26.20
N VAL A 7 1.25 -47.55 26.14
CA VAL A 7 2.20 -48.65 25.81
C VAL A 7 1.98 -49.12 24.35
N ARG A 8 2.92 -49.17 23.40
CA ARG A 8 4.41 -49.27 23.34
C ARG A 8 4.87 -48.49 22.06
N ALA A 9 6.12 -48.34 21.60
CA ALA A 9 7.45 -48.87 21.94
C ALA A 9 8.55 -47.86 21.49
N ALA A 10 9.82 -48.29 21.40
CA ALA A 10 10.93 -47.59 20.72
C ALA A 10 11.89 -48.58 20.03
N ARG A 11 12.55 -48.15 18.94
CA ARG A 11 13.98 -48.40 18.58
C ARG A 11 14.25 -48.10 17.09
N GLY A 12 15.40 -47.48 16.79
CA GLY A 12 15.87 -47.25 15.41
C GLY A 12 16.88 -46.12 15.25
N ARG A 13 18.10 -46.28 15.78
CA ARG A 13 19.25 -45.39 15.48
C ARG A 13 20.02 -45.95 14.27
N TRP A 14 20.15 -45.21 13.16
CA TRP A 14 21.27 -45.38 12.21
C TRP A 14 21.63 -44.07 11.48
N ALA A 15 22.95 -43.79 11.47
CA ALA A 15 23.77 -42.98 10.54
C ALA A 15 23.25 -41.65 9.93
N ARG A 16 24.04 -40.59 10.15
CA ARG A 16 24.24 -39.47 9.19
C ARG A 16 25.43 -39.80 8.27
N PRO A 17 25.38 -39.40 6.99
CA PRO A 17 26.55 -38.86 6.30
C PRO A 17 26.45 -37.34 6.09
N LEU A 18 27.53 -36.73 5.59
CA LEU A 18 27.69 -35.28 5.43
C LEU A 18 27.50 -34.81 3.99
N SER A 19 26.89 -33.63 3.85
CA SER A 19 27.14 -32.60 2.83
C SER A 19 27.04 -32.92 1.33
N SER A 20 26.14 -32.21 0.64
CA SER A 20 26.53 -31.41 -0.52
C SER A 20 25.67 -30.14 -0.61
N ALA A 21 26.16 -29.12 -1.32
CA ALA A 21 25.63 -27.76 -1.26
C ALA A 21 24.28 -27.58 -1.98
N GLY A 22 23.43 -26.72 -1.39
CA GLY A 22 22.17 -26.27 -1.97
C GLY A 22 21.59 -25.13 -1.15
N THR A 23 22.07 -23.91 -1.40
CA THR A 23 21.56 -22.71 -0.72
C THR A 23 20.10 -22.47 -1.13
N PRO A 24 19.11 -22.50 -0.22
CA PRO A 24 17.77 -22.08 -0.55
C PRO A 24 17.78 -20.56 -0.74
N VAL A 25 17.81 -20.11 -2.00
CA VAL A 25 17.44 -18.74 -2.36
C VAL A 25 15.94 -18.61 -2.13
N GLY A 26 15.61 -18.21 -0.90
CA GLY A 26 14.26 -18.08 -0.41
C GLY A 26 14.25 -17.03 0.69
N THR A 27 14.38 -15.77 0.32
CA THR A 27 14.02 -14.65 1.20
C THR A 27 12.60 -14.93 1.71
N PRO A 28 12.33 -14.87 3.02
CA PRO A 28 10.96 -15.00 3.49
C PRO A 28 10.15 -13.85 2.91
N VAL A 29 9.24 -14.17 1.99
CA VAL A 29 8.19 -13.24 1.57
C VAL A 29 7.47 -12.82 2.83
N GLY A 30 7.49 -11.52 3.12
CA GLY A 30 6.95 -10.97 4.36
C GLY A 30 5.53 -11.46 4.59
N THR A 31 5.24 -11.89 5.82
CA THR A 31 3.92 -12.35 6.26
C THR A 31 2.85 -11.40 5.72
N PRO A 32 1.79 -11.89 5.05
CA PRO A 32 0.80 -11.01 4.45
C PRO A 32 0.24 -10.07 5.52
N ALA A 33 0.43 -8.77 5.28
CA ALA A 33 0.03 -7.69 6.17
C ALA A 33 -1.40 -7.88 6.70
N GLY A 34 -1.54 -7.84 8.02
CA GLY A 34 -2.80 -8.11 8.70
C GLY A 34 -3.90 -7.15 8.25
N THR A 35 -5.12 -7.69 8.09
CA THR A 35 -6.31 -6.94 7.66
C THR A 35 -6.75 -5.94 8.74
N GLY A 36 -6.06 -4.80 8.82
CA GLY A 36 -6.25 -3.79 9.86
C GLY A 36 -5.03 -2.92 10.19
N ASP A 37 -3.87 -3.14 9.58
CA ASP A 37 -2.70 -2.26 9.80
C ASP A 37 -2.78 -0.94 9.03
N THR A 38 -2.05 0.07 9.51
CA THR A 38 -1.95 1.38 8.87
C THR A 38 -0.53 1.62 8.39
N ILE A 39 -0.38 1.88 7.10
CA ILE A 39 0.92 2.13 6.48
C ILE A 39 1.20 3.62 6.39
N TYR A 40 2.47 3.99 6.48
CA TYR A 40 2.92 5.35 6.19
C TYR A 40 4.24 5.39 5.40
N ALA A 41 4.41 6.41 4.56
CA ALA A 41 5.68 6.69 3.88
C ALA A 41 5.78 8.14 3.39
N LEU A 42 7.01 8.55 3.09
CA LEU A 42 7.27 9.69 2.22
C LEU A 42 6.73 9.38 0.81
N SER A 43 5.86 10.25 0.30
CA SER A 43 5.22 10.15 -1.03
C SER A 43 5.84 11.07 -2.09
N SER A 44 6.59 12.08 -1.67
CA SER A 44 7.44 12.89 -2.55
C SER A 44 8.82 12.26 -2.75
N ALA A 45 9.58 12.71 -3.75
CA ALA A 45 10.96 12.29 -3.92
C ALA A 45 11.81 12.60 -2.66
N PRO A 46 12.77 11.73 -2.27
CA PRO A 46 13.71 12.02 -1.19
C PRO A 46 14.70 13.12 -1.60
N GLY A 47 15.10 13.95 -0.64
CA GLY A 47 16.05 15.04 -0.87
C GLY A 47 15.63 16.32 -0.14
N ARG A 48 16.28 17.44 -0.51
CA ARG A 48 15.89 18.77 -0.03
C ARG A 48 14.88 19.39 -0.99
N CYS A 49 13.72 19.79 -0.50
CA CYS A 49 12.68 20.46 -1.28
C CYS A 49 11.87 21.43 -0.41
N GLY A 50 11.06 22.29 -1.04
CA GLY A 50 10.20 23.23 -0.32
C GLY A 50 9.12 22.52 0.49
N VAL A 51 8.45 21.54 -0.11
CA VAL A 51 7.40 20.72 0.52
C VAL A 51 7.66 19.24 0.25
N ALA A 52 7.64 18.44 1.30
CA ALA A 52 7.58 16.99 1.27
C ALA A 52 6.18 16.53 1.71
N VAL A 53 5.66 15.47 1.07
CA VAL A 53 4.36 14.90 1.41
C VAL A 53 4.57 13.55 2.06
N ILE A 54 4.10 13.38 3.29
CA ILE A 54 4.08 12.10 4.01
C ILE A 54 2.62 11.64 4.07
N ARG A 55 2.34 10.42 3.63
CA ARG A 55 0.99 9.84 3.56
C ARG A 55 0.88 8.69 4.56
N ALA A 56 -0.26 8.60 5.22
CA ALA A 56 -0.73 7.42 5.95
C ALA A 56 -2.00 6.85 5.30
N SER A 57 -2.18 5.53 5.32
CA SER A 57 -3.36 4.83 4.79
C SER A 57 -3.70 3.60 5.64
N GLY A 58 -4.99 3.39 5.92
CA GLY A 58 -5.49 2.36 6.82
C GLY A 58 -6.32 2.93 7.97
N PRO A 59 -6.95 2.08 8.81
CA PRO A 59 -7.95 2.50 9.81
C PRO A 59 -7.38 3.43 10.90
N GLY A 60 -6.08 3.37 11.16
CA GLY A 60 -5.37 4.23 12.11
C GLY A 60 -5.01 5.62 11.58
N SER A 61 -5.22 5.91 10.29
CA SER A 61 -4.80 7.18 9.67
C SER A 61 -5.41 8.40 10.35
N ARG A 62 -6.66 8.29 10.84
CA ARG A 62 -7.33 9.34 11.62
C ARG A 62 -6.63 9.56 12.95
N GLY A 63 -6.36 8.47 13.67
CA GLY A 63 -5.68 8.52 14.98
C GLY A 63 -4.28 9.10 14.86
N ALA A 64 -3.50 8.66 13.87
CA ALA A 64 -2.18 9.21 13.57
C ALA A 64 -2.23 10.73 13.34
N LEU A 65 -3.19 11.23 12.55
CA LEU A 65 -3.37 12.66 12.33
C LEU A 65 -3.73 13.42 13.61
N GLN A 66 -4.59 12.87 14.46
CA GLN A 66 -4.96 13.46 15.75
C GLN A 66 -3.76 13.50 16.72
N SER A 67 -3.00 12.39 16.83
CA SER A 67 -1.81 12.27 17.66
C SER A 67 -0.72 13.26 17.26
N LEU A 68 -0.36 13.32 15.97
CA LEU A 68 0.70 14.22 15.50
C LEU A 68 0.30 15.71 15.52
N THR A 69 -0.99 16.04 15.48
CA THR A 69 -1.45 17.44 15.57
C THR A 69 -1.84 17.87 16.99
N GLY A 70 -1.84 16.95 17.96
CA GLY A 70 -2.22 17.21 19.34
C GLY A 70 -3.66 17.68 19.52
N THR A 71 -4.57 17.30 18.61
CA THR A 71 -5.98 17.72 18.67
C THR A 71 -6.94 16.65 18.15
N PRO A 72 -8.08 16.42 18.83
CA PRO A 72 -9.12 15.52 18.29
C PRO A 72 -9.82 16.10 17.06
N LYS A 73 -9.73 17.43 16.83
CA LYS A 73 -10.42 18.13 15.72
C LYS A 73 -9.59 18.10 14.44
N ILE A 74 -9.76 17.02 13.68
CA ILE A 74 -9.25 16.90 12.31
C ILE A 74 -9.92 17.93 11.37
N PRO A 75 -9.30 18.29 10.22
CA PRO A 75 -9.93 19.09 9.19
C PRO A 75 -11.17 18.40 8.60
N PRO A 76 -12.10 19.15 7.99
CA PRO A 76 -13.12 18.57 7.12
C PRO A 76 -12.48 17.72 6.01
N PRO A 77 -13.16 16.66 5.52
CA PRO A 77 -12.67 15.85 4.41
C PRO A 77 -12.23 16.70 3.22
N ARG A 78 -11.02 16.45 2.70
CA ARG A 78 -10.41 17.12 1.53
C ARG A 78 -10.15 18.62 1.72
N VAL A 79 -10.21 19.14 2.94
CA VAL A 79 -9.82 20.51 3.28
C VAL A 79 -8.45 20.50 3.95
N MET A 80 -7.51 21.29 3.42
CA MET A 80 -6.21 21.50 4.08
C MET A 80 -6.35 22.42 5.28
N ALA A 81 -5.63 22.13 6.36
CA ALA A 81 -5.50 23.03 7.50
C ALA A 81 -4.05 23.16 7.97
N LEU A 82 -3.64 24.37 8.31
CA LEU A 82 -2.33 24.62 8.94
C LEU A 82 -2.35 24.08 10.38
N ARG A 83 -1.34 23.29 10.74
CA ARG A 83 -1.16 22.70 12.08
C ARG A 83 0.31 22.75 12.51
N ARG A 84 0.54 22.70 13.82
CA ARG A 84 1.84 22.27 14.34
C ARG A 84 1.83 20.74 14.34
N ILE A 85 2.86 20.14 13.77
CA ILE A 85 3.07 18.70 13.72
C ILE A 85 4.11 18.39 14.80
N ARG A 86 3.82 17.40 15.64
CA ARG A 86 4.56 17.12 16.86
C ARG A 86 4.87 15.64 16.99
N ASP A 87 5.90 15.31 17.75
CA ASP A 87 6.06 13.96 18.26
C ASP A 87 4.99 13.71 19.36
N PRO A 88 4.23 12.61 19.28
CA PRO A 88 3.12 12.36 20.21
C PRO A 88 3.56 11.94 21.62
N HIS A 89 4.84 11.62 21.84
CA HIS A 89 5.40 11.25 23.15
C HIS A 89 6.12 12.42 23.83
N SER A 90 6.97 13.16 23.10
CA SER A 90 7.72 14.30 23.67
C SER A 90 6.98 15.64 23.59
N ALA A 91 5.90 15.73 22.80
CA ALA A 91 5.17 16.95 22.45
C ALA A 91 6.01 18.05 21.74
N GLU A 92 7.26 17.73 21.38
CA GLU A 92 8.18 18.55 20.58
C GLU A 92 7.53 18.91 19.24
N THR A 93 7.74 20.15 18.76
CA THR A 93 7.24 20.55 17.44
C THR A 93 8.24 20.18 16.37
N LEU A 94 7.87 19.23 15.51
CA LEU A 94 8.65 18.74 14.38
C LEU A 94 8.56 19.68 13.17
N ASP A 95 7.37 20.25 12.93
CA ASP A 95 7.13 21.23 11.86
C ASP A 95 5.85 22.05 12.08
N ARG A 96 5.64 23.07 11.24
CA ARG A 96 4.36 23.76 11.04
C ARG A 96 3.93 23.61 9.58
N GLY A 97 3.32 22.48 9.26
CA GLY A 97 2.87 22.11 7.91
C GLY A 97 1.35 22.18 7.69
N LEU A 98 0.94 21.92 6.46
CA LEU A 98 -0.47 21.67 6.11
C LEU A 98 -0.80 20.19 6.35
N VAL A 99 -2.02 19.90 6.78
CA VAL A 99 -2.54 18.53 6.88
C VAL A 99 -3.90 18.42 6.21
N VAL A 100 -4.20 17.25 5.65
CA VAL A 100 -5.47 16.95 4.99
C VAL A 100 -5.94 15.53 5.29
N TRP A 101 -7.26 15.37 5.36
CA TRP A 101 -7.95 14.12 5.68
C TRP A 101 -8.76 13.61 4.48
N PHE A 102 -8.62 12.33 4.15
CA PHE A 102 -9.35 11.65 3.09
C PHE A 102 -10.06 10.41 3.66
N PRO A 103 -11.34 10.50 4.07
CA PRO A 103 -12.06 9.32 4.53
C PRO A 103 -12.32 8.34 3.37
N GLY A 104 -12.22 7.05 3.68
CA GLY A 104 -12.63 5.97 2.78
C GLY A 104 -14.12 6.05 2.43
N PRO A 105 -14.58 5.52 1.27
CA PRO A 105 -13.78 4.96 0.17
C PRO A 105 -13.24 6.03 -0.79
N ARG A 106 -13.33 7.31 -0.42
CA ARG A 106 -12.99 8.47 -1.28
C ARG A 106 -11.56 8.95 -1.00
N SER A 107 -10.61 8.04 -1.11
CA SER A 107 -9.16 8.27 -1.04
C SER A 107 -8.44 7.61 -2.24
N PHE A 108 -7.10 7.68 -2.27
CA PHE A 108 -6.29 7.00 -3.28
C PHE A 108 -6.34 5.47 -3.13
N THR A 109 -6.15 4.95 -1.90
CA THR A 109 -6.12 3.51 -1.62
C THR A 109 -7.50 2.89 -1.46
N GLY A 110 -8.55 3.69 -1.31
CA GLY A 110 -9.89 3.23 -0.91
C GLY A 110 -10.07 3.11 0.60
N GLU A 111 -9.00 3.24 1.38
CA GLU A 111 -9.04 3.26 2.85
C GLU A 111 -9.23 4.70 3.37
N ASP A 112 -9.34 4.84 4.69
CA ASP A 112 -9.02 6.10 5.37
C ASP A 112 -7.55 6.49 5.13
N CYS A 113 -7.28 7.71 4.68
CA CYS A 113 -5.93 8.24 4.48
C CYS A 113 -5.75 9.64 5.07
N ALA A 114 -4.55 9.93 5.55
CA ALA A 114 -4.12 11.27 5.95
C ALA A 114 -2.85 11.67 5.21
N GLU A 115 -2.67 12.96 4.95
CA GLU A 115 -1.39 13.50 4.45
C GLU A 115 -0.90 14.65 5.30
N LEU A 116 0.41 14.67 5.52
CA LEU A 116 1.16 15.75 6.15
C LEU A 116 2.07 16.37 5.08
N HIS A 117 1.85 17.64 4.80
CA HIS A 117 2.59 18.46 3.85
C HIS A 117 3.55 19.33 4.65
N VAL A 118 4.79 18.86 4.78
CA VAL A 118 5.83 19.38 5.68
C VAL A 118 6.97 20.01 4.90
N HIS A 119 7.80 20.82 5.54
CA HIS A 119 9.03 21.31 4.90
C HIS A 119 9.95 20.13 4.55
N GLY A 120 10.49 20.14 3.32
CA GLY A 120 11.33 19.06 2.78
C GLY A 120 12.76 19.03 3.32
N GLY A 121 12.94 19.30 4.62
CA GLY A 121 14.21 19.10 5.32
C GLY A 121 14.38 17.63 5.73
N PRO A 122 15.53 16.97 5.46
CA PRO A 122 15.72 15.56 5.84
C PRO A 122 15.48 15.26 7.33
N ALA A 123 15.84 16.18 8.22
CA ALA A 123 15.57 16.09 9.66
C ALA A 123 14.07 16.13 9.98
N VAL A 124 13.31 17.04 9.35
CA VAL A 124 11.85 17.17 9.52
C VAL A 124 11.15 15.90 9.04
N VAL A 125 11.48 15.44 7.82
CA VAL A 125 10.91 14.21 7.25
C VAL A 125 11.22 12.99 8.13
N SER A 126 12.47 12.83 8.56
CA SER A 126 12.88 11.74 9.46
C SER A 126 12.14 11.80 10.81
N GLY A 127 12.05 12.98 11.43
CA GLY A 127 11.32 13.17 12.69
C GLY A 127 9.85 12.80 12.59
N VAL A 128 9.16 13.21 11.51
CA VAL A 128 7.73 12.88 11.30
C VAL A 128 7.53 11.40 11.01
N LEU A 129 8.41 10.75 10.23
CA LEU A 129 8.35 9.30 10.00
C LEU A 129 8.63 8.48 11.26
N GLN A 130 9.53 8.95 12.13
CA GLN A 130 9.78 8.33 13.44
C GLN A 130 8.59 8.52 14.39
N ALA A 131 7.99 9.71 14.44
CA ALA A 131 6.81 9.99 15.24
C ALA A 131 5.60 9.14 14.81
N LEU A 132 5.40 8.93 13.51
CA LEU A 132 4.39 8.00 12.97
C LEU A 132 4.66 6.55 13.38
N GLY A 133 5.92 6.10 13.34
CA GLY A 133 6.33 4.76 13.76
C GLY A 133 6.18 4.49 15.27
N ARG A 134 5.96 5.53 16.08
CA ARG A 134 5.63 5.43 17.50
C ARG A 134 4.11 5.34 17.77
N VAL A 135 3.25 5.54 16.76
CA VAL A 135 1.80 5.42 16.92
C VAL A 135 1.40 3.93 16.84
N PRO A 136 0.65 3.38 17.82
CA PRO A 136 0.24 1.98 17.78
C PRO A 136 -0.55 1.62 16.51
N GLY A 137 -0.22 0.47 15.92
CA GLY A 137 -0.88 -0.03 14.69
C GLY A 137 -0.40 0.61 13.39
N LEU A 138 0.59 1.52 13.44
CA LEU A 138 1.27 2.05 12.26
C LEU A 138 2.58 1.31 11.95
N ARG A 139 2.90 1.18 10.66
CA ARG A 139 4.22 0.72 10.17
C ARG A 139 4.63 1.42 8.87
N PRO A 140 5.91 1.39 8.49
CA PRO A 140 6.34 1.77 7.15
C PRO A 140 5.58 0.99 6.06
N ALA A 141 5.27 1.67 4.95
CA ALA A 141 4.73 1.04 3.74
C ALA A 141 5.82 0.29 2.97
N GLU A 142 5.45 -0.85 2.39
CA GLU A 142 6.30 -1.55 1.42
C GLU A 142 6.32 -0.82 0.06
N PRO A 143 7.34 -1.05 -0.80
CA PRO A 143 7.40 -0.48 -2.15
C PRO A 143 6.13 -0.75 -2.97
N GLY A 144 5.47 0.32 -3.41
CA GLY A 144 4.23 0.22 -4.20
C GLY A 144 2.97 -0.14 -3.40
N GLU A 145 3.04 -0.31 -2.07
CA GLU A 145 1.93 -0.86 -1.28
C GLU A 145 0.65 -0.01 -1.35
N PHE A 146 0.76 1.32 -1.38
CA PHE A 146 -0.41 2.19 -1.56
C PHE A 146 -1.16 1.89 -2.88
N THR A 147 -0.43 1.65 -3.97
CA THR A 147 -1.03 1.30 -5.28
C THR A 147 -1.61 -0.12 -5.26
N LEU A 148 -0.96 -1.07 -4.56
CA LEU A 148 -1.49 -2.41 -4.34
C LEU A 148 -2.81 -2.38 -3.53
N ARG A 149 -2.91 -1.54 -2.49
CA ARG A 149 -4.16 -1.34 -1.74
C ARG A 149 -5.24 -0.67 -2.60
N ALA A 150 -4.87 0.33 -3.40
CA ALA A 150 -5.77 0.96 -4.37
C ALA A 150 -6.36 -0.07 -5.35
N PHE A 151 -5.52 -0.95 -5.92
CA PHE A 151 -5.97 -2.07 -6.77
C PHE A 151 -6.91 -3.02 -6.02
N ARG A 152 -6.54 -3.47 -4.81
CA ARG A 152 -7.36 -4.37 -3.98
C ARG A 152 -8.74 -3.80 -3.62
N HIS A 153 -8.86 -2.48 -3.47
CA HIS A 153 -10.14 -1.80 -3.22
C HIS A 153 -10.83 -1.30 -4.51
N GLY A 154 -10.44 -1.80 -5.69
CA GLY A 154 -11.09 -1.48 -6.97
C GLY A 154 -10.97 0.00 -7.38
N LYS A 155 -9.98 0.72 -6.86
CA LYS A 155 -9.72 2.13 -7.19
C LYS A 155 -9.01 2.29 -8.53
N LEU A 156 -8.26 1.26 -8.93
CA LEU A 156 -7.45 1.16 -10.14
C LEU A 156 -7.55 -0.29 -10.63
N ASP A 157 -7.52 -0.53 -11.95
CA ASP A 157 -7.21 -1.86 -12.49
C ASP A 157 -5.68 -2.02 -12.70
N LEU A 158 -5.24 -3.20 -13.16
CA LEU A 158 -3.81 -3.45 -13.41
C LEU A 158 -3.22 -2.51 -14.48
N THR A 159 -3.98 -2.23 -15.55
CA THR A 159 -3.52 -1.34 -16.64
C THR A 159 -3.38 0.10 -16.15
N ALA A 160 -4.25 0.53 -15.23
CA ALA A 160 -4.17 1.84 -14.61
C ALA A 160 -3.02 1.95 -13.60
N ALA A 161 -2.72 0.87 -12.86
CA ALA A 161 -1.57 0.80 -11.96
C ALA A 161 -0.23 0.83 -12.73
N GLU A 162 -0.14 0.14 -13.87
CA GLU A 162 1.00 0.24 -14.78
C GLU A 162 1.12 1.64 -15.42
N GLY A 163 0.00 2.21 -15.89
CA GLY A 163 -0.04 3.57 -16.41
C GLY A 163 0.45 4.62 -15.39
N LEU A 164 0.13 4.45 -14.11
CA LEU A 164 0.65 5.30 -13.03
C LEU A 164 2.17 5.16 -12.85
N ARG A 165 2.72 3.93 -12.88
CA ARG A 165 4.18 3.70 -12.83
C ARG A 165 4.87 4.38 -14.02
N ASP A 166 4.34 4.17 -15.22
CA ASP A 166 4.92 4.69 -16.45
C ASP A 166 4.82 6.22 -16.53
N LEU A 167 3.80 6.81 -15.90
CA LEU A 167 3.64 8.27 -15.79
C LEU A 167 4.68 8.89 -14.86
N ILE A 168 4.97 8.23 -13.72
CA ILE A 168 6.02 8.64 -12.78
C ILE A 168 7.41 8.52 -13.44
N GLY A 169 7.61 7.51 -14.30
CA GLY A 169 8.86 7.28 -15.03
C GLY A 169 8.97 7.98 -16.41
N ALA A 170 8.04 8.87 -16.76
CA ALA A 170 8.01 9.50 -18.08
C ALA A 170 9.10 10.56 -18.26
N HIS A 171 9.95 10.39 -19.26
CA HIS A 171 11.03 11.33 -19.62
C HIS A 171 10.70 12.18 -20.86
N THR A 172 9.68 11.79 -21.63
CA THR A 172 9.22 12.53 -22.82
C THR A 172 7.72 12.84 -22.77
N GLU A 173 7.32 13.90 -23.48
CA GLU A 173 5.91 14.28 -23.64
C GLU A 173 5.06 13.16 -24.26
N ALA A 174 5.63 12.36 -25.17
CA ALA A 174 4.97 11.20 -25.76
C ALA A 174 4.70 10.10 -24.72
N GLN A 175 5.71 9.76 -23.90
CA GLN A 175 5.57 8.81 -22.79
C GLN A 175 4.50 9.28 -21.79
N ARG A 176 4.56 10.55 -21.37
CA ARG A 176 3.57 11.16 -20.45
C ARG A 176 2.14 11.05 -20.99
N ARG A 177 1.93 11.39 -22.27
CA ARG A 177 0.60 11.28 -22.91
C ARG A 177 0.09 9.85 -23.00
N GLN A 178 0.97 8.88 -23.28
CA GLN A 178 0.60 7.47 -23.34
C GLN A 178 0.24 6.92 -21.95
N ALA A 179 1.07 7.20 -20.95
CA ALA A 179 0.88 6.74 -19.59
C ALA A 179 -0.43 7.27 -18.97
N LEU A 180 -0.79 8.54 -19.23
CA LEU A 180 -2.09 9.10 -18.83
C LEU A 180 -3.28 8.32 -19.43
N ARG A 181 -3.26 8.04 -20.74
CA ARG A 181 -4.34 7.27 -21.39
C ARG A 181 -4.50 5.86 -20.82
N HIS A 182 -3.38 5.21 -20.48
CA HIS A 182 -3.40 3.91 -19.80
C HIS A 182 -3.96 4.04 -18.37
N MET A 183 -3.54 5.06 -17.61
CA MET A 183 -4.03 5.37 -16.27
C MET A 183 -5.54 5.69 -16.23
N GLU A 184 -6.07 6.32 -17.28
CA GLU A 184 -7.50 6.60 -17.48
C GLU A 184 -8.29 5.37 -17.97
N GLY A 185 -7.65 4.21 -18.09
CA GLY A 185 -8.30 2.93 -18.40
C GLY A 185 -8.67 2.74 -19.87
N GLU A 186 -7.99 3.41 -20.81
CA GLU A 186 -8.18 3.17 -22.26
C GLU A 186 -7.83 1.71 -22.63
N LEU A 187 -6.68 1.23 -22.13
CA LEU A 187 -6.20 -0.13 -22.35
C LEU A 187 -7.09 -1.18 -21.67
N GLY A 188 -7.46 -0.97 -20.40
CA GLY A 188 -8.43 -1.82 -19.70
C GLY A 188 -9.74 -1.96 -20.46
N ARG A 189 -10.31 -0.86 -20.96
CA ARG A 189 -11.52 -0.87 -21.81
C ARG A 189 -11.31 -1.62 -23.13
N LEU A 190 -10.14 -1.57 -23.75
CA LEU A 190 -9.82 -2.33 -24.96
C LEU A 190 -9.78 -3.84 -24.69
N CYS A 191 -9.06 -4.25 -23.64
CA CYS A 191 -8.98 -5.66 -23.23
C CYS A 191 -10.35 -6.25 -22.86
N GLN A 192 -11.20 -5.49 -22.17
CA GLN A 192 -12.58 -5.90 -21.87
C GLN A 192 -13.42 -6.11 -23.13
N ARG A 193 -13.30 -5.24 -24.15
CA ARG A 193 -13.98 -5.43 -25.44
C ARG A 193 -13.52 -6.72 -26.14
N TRP A 194 -12.21 -6.97 -26.18
CA TRP A 194 -11.68 -8.21 -26.79
C TRP A 194 -12.13 -9.47 -26.03
N SER A 195 -12.07 -9.45 -24.70
CA SER A 195 -12.53 -10.57 -23.86
C SER A 195 -14.02 -10.87 -24.09
N HIS A 196 -14.86 -9.84 -24.18
CA HIS A 196 -16.28 -10.00 -24.51
C HIS A 196 -16.49 -10.59 -25.91
N THR A 197 -15.81 -10.09 -26.95
CA THR A 197 -15.94 -10.64 -28.31
C THR A 197 -15.54 -12.12 -28.37
N LEU A 198 -14.42 -12.49 -27.75
CA LEU A 198 -13.92 -13.87 -27.76
C LEU A 198 -14.83 -14.83 -26.98
N THR A 199 -15.42 -14.39 -25.86
CA THR A 199 -16.36 -15.22 -25.09
C THR A 199 -17.70 -15.39 -25.81
N GLN A 200 -18.21 -14.37 -26.51
CA GLN A 200 -19.42 -14.49 -27.35
C GLN A 200 -19.23 -15.51 -28.49
N VAL A 201 -18.10 -15.43 -29.21
CA VAL A 201 -17.78 -16.40 -30.29
C VAL A 201 -17.56 -17.81 -29.73
N GLY A 202 -16.91 -17.94 -28.57
CA GLY A 202 -16.69 -19.24 -27.92
C GLY A 202 -17.96 -19.90 -27.37
N SER A 203 -18.98 -19.11 -26.98
CA SER A 203 -20.29 -19.63 -26.57
C SER A 203 -21.21 -19.98 -27.76
N ALA A 204 -20.94 -19.45 -28.95
CA ALA A 204 -21.60 -19.82 -30.19
C ALA A 204 -20.98 -21.10 -30.80
N GLY A 205 -21.13 -22.23 -30.11
CA GLY A 205 -20.66 -23.53 -30.59
C GLY A 205 -21.32 -23.95 -31.92
N PRO A 206 -20.64 -24.76 -32.76
CA PRO A 206 -21.14 -25.15 -34.08
C PRO A 206 -22.33 -26.12 -33.95
N GLY A 207 -23.56 -25.58 -33.95
CA GLY A 207 -24.77 -26.29 -33.54
C GLY A 207 -26.02 -26.04 -34.39
N ALA A 208 -25.88 -25.83 -35.70
CA ALA A 208 -27.02 -25.77 -36.64
C ALA A 208 -26.62 -26.20 -38.06
N GLY A 209 -26.02 -27.38 -38.20
CA GLY A 209 -25.66 -27.99 -39.48
C GLY A 209 -26.13 -29.44 -39.57
N LYS A 210 -27.43 -29.64 -39.77
CA LYS A 210 -28.01 -30.92 -40.23
C LYS A 210 -29.23 -30.68 -41.12
N ASN A 211 -29.06 -31.04 -42.39
CA ASN A 211 -30.04 -31.33 -43.44
C ASN A 211 -31.14 -30.28 -43.69
#